data_AF-H1V424-F1
#
_entry.id   AF-H1V424-F1
#
_cell.length_a   1.000
_cell.length_b   1.000
_cell.length_c   1.000
_cell.angle_alpha   90.00
_cell.angle_beta   90.00
_cell.angle_gamma   90.00
#
_symmetry.space_group_name_H-M   'P 1'
#
loop_
_entity.id
_entity.type
_entity.pdbx_description
1 polymer ?
#
loop_
_entity_poly.entity_id
_entity_poly.type
_entity_poly.pdbx_seq_one_letter_code
_entity_poly.pdbx_strand_id
1 'polypeptide(L)'
;MATKTTSIVVASKNPTKIRAAQLGFESALPGGSYDMRGVSIPSGVPDQPLSDEETLRGALNRARGAQEIETEADYWVGIEGGIDMADRQEGGPIMNFAWIVVLDRHGRVGKARTAAYYLAEETAACLRRGMELGDADNLVFGQTNTRSGKGSVGLLTDDVIDRTEYYRHAVILALIPFKNKTLTFV
;
A
#
# COMPACT_ATOMS: atom_id res chain seq x y z
N MET A 1 9.71 -17.02 29.30
CA MET A 1 8.37 -17.23 28.71
C MET A 1 8.50 -17.01 27.21
N ALA A 2 7.98 -17.90 26.37
CA ALA A 2 8.03 -17.71 24.92
C ALA A 2 7.23 -16.44 24.58
N THR A 3 7.86 -15.47 23.91
CA THR A 3 7.17 -14.31 23.37
C THR A 3 6.14 -14.80 22.37
N LYS A 4 4.84 -14.57 22.63
CA LYS A 4 3.77 -14.93 21.70
C LYS A 4 4.03 -14.19 20.38
N THR A 5 4.28 -14.95 19.32
CA THR A 5 4.43 -14.41 17.97
C THR A 5 3.05 -13.98 17.46
N THR A 6 2.97 -12.74 16.96
CA THR A 6 1.77 -12.15 16.37
C THR A 6 1.75 -12.49 14.88
N SER A 7 0.70 -13.17 14.42
CA SER A 7 0.55 -13.57 13.02
C SER A 7 -0.08 -12.46 12.20
N ILE A 8 0.56 -12.09 11.08
CA ILE A 8 0.14 -10.99 10.22
C ILE A 8 0.08 -11.46 8.78
N VAL A 9 -1.11 -11.34 8.18
CA VAL A 9 -1.35 -11.71 6.79
C VAL A 9 -1.39 -10.46 5.92
N VAL A 10 -0.44 -10.35 5.00
CA VAL A 10 -0.39 -9.28 4.01
C VAL A 10 -1.07 -9.79 2.74
N ALA A 11 -2.06 -9.04 2.25
CA ALA A 11 -2.83 -9.36 1.04
C ALA A 11 -2.04 -9.07 -0.26
N SER A 12 -0.76 -9.46 -0.28
CA SER A 12 0.10 -9.47 -1.45
C SER A 12 1.26 -10.45 -1.27
N LYS A 13 1.72 -11.04 -2.37
CA LYS A 13 2.99 -11.79 -2.43
C LYS A 13 4.20 -10.92 -2.77
N ASN A 14 4.01 -9.61 -2.97
CA ASN A 14 5.11 -8.70 -3.30
C ASN A 14 6.02 -8.51 -2.07
N PRO A 15 7.33 -8.83 -2.17
CA PRO A 15 8.26 -8.72 -1.04
C PRO A 15 8.38 -7.30 -0.49
N THR A 16 8.25 -6.28 -1.34
CA THR A 16 8.26 -4.85 -0.95
C THR A 16 7.12 -4.52 0.00
N LYS A 17 5.90 -5.01 -0.31
CA LYS A 17 4.69 -4.79 0.49
C LYS A 17 4.78 -5.53 1.82
N ILE A 18 5.25 -6.78 1.81
CA ILE A 18 5.46 -7.57 3.02
C ILE A 18 6.52 -6.92 3.90
N ARG A 19 7.65 -6.49 3.34
CA ARG A 19 8.72 -5.82 4.07
C ARG A 19 8.27 -4.50 4.69
N ALA A 20 7.52 -3.69 3.94
CA ALA A 20 6.95 -2.44 4.45
C ALA A 20 5.97 -2.68 5.61
N ALA A 21 5.11 -3.70 5.50
CA ALA A 21 4.23 -4.11 6.58
C ALA A 21 5.05 -4.51 7.82
N GLN A 22 6.05 -5.39 7.64
CA GLN A 22 6.91 -5.83 8.73
C GLN A 22 7.57 -4.67 9.47
N LEU A 23 8.28 -3.80 8.75
CA LEU A 23 8.96 -2.65 9.34
C LEU A 23 7.99 -1.68 10.02
N GLY A 24 6.78 -1.53 9.47
CA GLY A 24 5.75 -0.69 10.05
C GLY A 24 5.24 -1.22 11.39
N PHE A 25 4.99 -2.54 11.49
CA PHE A 25 4.60 -3.19 12.75
C PHE A 25 5.71 -3.12 13.81
N GLU A 26 6.95 -3.46 13.42
CA GLU A 26 8.13 -3.38 14.29
C GLU A 26 8.35 -1.96 14.85
N SER A 27 8.10 -0.93 14.03
CA SER A 27 8.23 0.48 14.44
C SER A 27 7.06 0.97 15.32
N ALA A 28 5.83 0.66 14.94
CA ALA A 28 4.64 1.23 15.59
C ALA A 28 4.34 0.56 16.94
N LEU A 29 4.59 -0.74 17.04
CA LEU A 29 4.25 -1.62 18.16
C LEU A 29 5.51 -2.37 18.66
N PRO A 30 6.52 -1.67 19.20
CA PRO A 30 7.78 -2.31 19.57
C PRO A 30 7.63 -3.38 20.65
N GLY A 31 8.51 -4.38 20.63
CA GLY A 31 8.55 -5.47 21.62
C GLY A 31 7.71 -6.71 21.27
N GLY A 32 7.02 -6.70 20.13
CA GLY A 32 6.37 -7.88 19.55
C GLY A 32 7.32 -8.75 18.72
N SER A 33 7.03 -10.05 18.64
CA SER A 33 7.56 -10.93 17.59
C SER A 33 6.48 -11.04 16.51
N TYR A 34 6.85 -10.86 15.24
CA TYR A 34 5.90 -10.83 14.12
C TYR A 34 6.21 -11.92 13.11
N ASP A 35 5.20 -12.72 12.77
CA ASP A 35 5.25 -13.67 11.67
C ASP A 35 4.43 -13.13 10.49
N MET A 36 5.10 -12.95 9.34
CA MET A 36 4.54 -12.28 8.17
C MET A 36 4.26 -13.31 7.08
N ARG A 37 3.01 -13.39 6.63
CA ARG A 37 2.62 -14.25 5.51
C ARG A 37 1.97 -13.44 4.39
N GLY A 38 2.47 -13.61 3.17
CA GLY A 38 1.88 -13.02 1.97
C GLY A 38 0.86 -13.95 1.31
N VAL A 39 -0.34 -13.44 1.02
CA VAL A 39 -1.39 -14.16 0.27
C VAL A 39 -1.84 -13.35 -0.95
N SER A 40 -2.33 -14.03 -1.98
CA SER A 40 -2.83 -13.37 -3.18
C SER A 40 -4.34 -13.20 -3.08
N ILE A 41 -4.81 -11.96 -2.97
CA ILE A 41 -6.22 -11.61 -2.87
C ILE A 41 -6.57 -10.64 -4.01
N PRO A 42 -7.63 -10.87 -4.81
CA PRO A 42 -8.08 -9.90 -5.79
C PRO A 42 -8.56 -8.61 -5.11
N SER A 43 -8.28 -7.45 -5.71
CA SER A 43 -8.74 -6.16 -5.16
C SER A 43 -10.22 -5.87 -5.43
N GLY A 44 -10.82 -6.51 -6.44
CA GLY A 44 -12.19 -6.23 -6.87
C GLY A 44 -12.37 -4.82 -7.47
N VAL A 45 -11.27 -4.16 -7.84
CA VAL A 45 -11.22 -2.90 -8.60
C VAL A 45 -10.25 -3.09 -9.78
N PRO A 46 -10.20 -2.18 -10.77
CA PRO A 46 -9.23 -2.28 -11.86
C PRO A 46 -7.77 -2.36 -11.36
N ASP A 47 -6.90 -2.97 -12.16
CA ASP A 47 -5.48 -3.15 -11.82
C ASP A 47 -4.74 -1.81 -11.59
N GLN A 48 -5.19 -0.75 -12.28
CA GLN A 48 -4.78 0.64 -12.04
C GLN A 48 -5.99 1.46 -11.53
N PRO A 49 -6.21 1.55 -10.20
CA PRO A 49 -7.21 2.45 -9.63
C PRO A 49 -6.91 3.91 -10.01
N LEU A 50 -7.96 4.65 -10.39
CA LEU A 50 -7.84 6.02 -10.94
C LEU A 50 -8.39 7.10 -10.00
N SER A 51 -8.83 6.71 -8.80
CA SER A 51 -9.35 7.62 -7.78
C SER A 51 -8.99 7.18 -6.37
N ASP A 52 -9.06 8.12 -5.42
CA ASP A 52 -8.86 7.84 -3.99
C ASP A 52 -9.83 6.77 -3.46
N GLU A 53 -11.12 6.89 -3.80
CA GLU A 53 -12.17 5.97 -3.36
C GLU A 53 -11.95 4.55 -3.90
N GLU A 54 -11.64 4.40 -5.20
CA GLU A 54 -11.36 3.09 -5.79
C GLU A 54 -10.14 2.44 -5.15
N THR A 55 -9.08 3.21 -4.91
CA THR A 55 -7.84 2.72 -4.29
C THR A 55 -8.09 2.26 -2.86
N LEU A 56 -8.82 3.05 -2.07
CA LEU A 56 -9.21 2.67 -0.70
C LEU A 56 -10.09 1.41 -0.70
N ARG A 57 -11.06 1.33 -1.62
CA ARG A 57 -11.92 0.15 -1.78
C ARG A 57 -11.10 -1.09 -2.13
N GLY A 58 -10.12 -0.97 -3.03
CA GLY A 58 -9.20 -2.06 -3.36
C GLY A 58 -8.39 -2.54 -2.14
N ALA A 59 -7.85 -1.61 -1.35
CA ALA A 59 -7.12 -1.95 -0.12
C ALA A 59 -8.02 -2.65 0.92
N LEU A 60 -9.25 -2.15 1.12
CA LEU A 60 -10.25 -2.76 2.01
C LEU A 60 -10.63 -4.18 1.57
N ASN A 61 -10.93 -4.36 0.28
CA ASN A 61 -11.29 -5.65 -0.30
C ASN A 61 -10.16 -6.66 -0.13
N ARG A 62 -8.91 -6.25 -0.36
CA ARG A 62 -7.74 -7.10 -0.13
C ARG A 62 -7.58 -7.51 1.32
N ALA A 63 -7.69 -6.57 2.26
CA ALA A 63 -7.57 -6.86 3.69
C ALA A 63 -8.69 -7.82 4.16
N ARG A 64 -9.93 -7.61 3.73
CA ARG A 64 -11.08 -8.47 4.04
C ARG A 64 -10.98 -9.85 3.41
N GLY A 65 -10.61 -9.93 2.13
CA GLY A 65 -10.41 -11.22 1.47
C GLY A 65 -9.29 -12.03 2.12
N ALA A 66 -8.22 -11.38 2.60
CA ALA A 66 -7.20 -12.06 3.40
C ALA A 66 -7.74 -12.56 4.74
N GLN A 67 -8.63 -11.80 5.39
CA GLN A 67 -9.32 -12.19 6.61
C GLN A 67 -10.24 -13.40 6.42
N GLU A 68 -10.91 -13.48 5.27
CA GLU A 68 -11.81 -14.59 4.94
C GLU A 68 -11.05 -15.92 4.74
N ILE A 69 -9.85 -15.90 4.15
CA ILE A 69 -9.09 -17.13 3.86
C ILE A 69 -8.12 -17.55 4.98
N GLU A 70 -7.70 -16.62 5.83
CA GLU A 70 -6.76 -16.87 6.94
C GLU A 70 -7.34 -16.34 8.26
N THR A 71 -8.43 -16.95 8.73
CA THR A 71 -9.27 -16.46 9.86
C THR A 71 -8.57 -16.40 11.22
N GLU A 72 -7.46 -17.13 11.37
CA GLU A 72 -6.75 -17.27 12.64
C GLU A 72 -5.58 -16.29 12.83
N ALA A 73 -5.28 -15.44 11.85
CA ALA A 73 -4.26 -14.41 12.01
C ALA A 73 -4.67 -13.34 13.04
N ASP A 74 -3.70 -12.64 13.61
CA ASP A 74 -3.95 -11.52 14.53
C ASP A 74 -4.30 -10.23 13.78
N TYR A 75 -3.70 -10.04 12.59
CA TYR A 75 -3.94 -8.88 11.72
C TYR A 75 -3.97 -9.25 10.23
N TRP A 76 -4.69 -8.44 9.45
CA TRP A 76 -4.72 -8.51 7.98
C TRP A 76 -4.44 -7.15 7.36
N VAL A 77 -3.54 -7.11 6.37
CA VAL A 77 -3.03 -5.86 5.79
C VAL A 77 -3.32 -5.81 4.30
N GLY A 78 -4.11 -4.83 3.87
CA GLY A 78 -4.30 -4.45 2.47
C GLY A 78 -3.42 -3.26 2.11
N ILE A 79 -2.68 -3.35 1.00
CA ILE A 79 -1.89 -2.24 0.46
C ILE A 79 -2.22 -2.12 -1.03
N GLU A 80 -2.86 -1.02 -1.42
CA GLU A 80 -3.24 -0.75 -2.80
C GLU A 80 -2.65 0.58 -3.28
N GLY A 81 -1.89 0.53 -4.37
CA GLY A 81 -1.41 1.74 -5.05
C GLY A 81 -2.47 2.21 -6.03
N GLY A 82 -2.55 3.51 -6.24
CA GLY A 82 -3.47 4.12 -7.18
C GLY A 82 -3.03 5.53 -7.53
N ILE A 83 -3.74 6.11 -8.49
CA ILE A 83 -3.53 7.48 -8.91
C ILE A 83 -4.82 8.27 -8.73
N ASP A 84 -4.70 9.59 -8.59
CA ASP A 84 -5.83 10.51 -8.63
C ASP A 84 -5.82 11.16 -10.01
N MET A 85 -6.76 10.72 -10.85
CA MET A 85 -6.96 11.26 -12.19
C MET A 85 -8.34 11.94 -12.27
N ALA A 86 -8.60 12.85 -11.32
CA ALA A 86 -9.81 13.67 -11.31
C ALA A 86 -9.95 14.56 -12.55
N ASP A 87 -8.83 15.15 -13.02
CA ASP A 87 -8.78 15.90 -14.27
C ASP A 87 -8.20 15.04 -15.39
N ARG A 88 -9.07 14.58 -16.29
CA ARG A 88 -8.71 13.72 -17.43
C ARG A 88 -8.37 14.52 -18.69
N GLN A 89 -8.40 15.85 -18.62
CA GLN A 89 -8.01 16.69 -19.75
C GLN A 89 -6.50 16.60 -20.00
N GLU A 90 -6.10 16.93 -21.22
CA GLU A 90 -4.69 17.03 -21.56
C GLU A 90 -4.02 18.11 -20.71
N GLY A 91 -2.88 17.79 -20.08
CA GLY A 91 -2.22 18.65 -19.10
C GLY A 91 -2.81 18.65 -17.68
N GLY A 92 -3.91 17.92 -17.42
CA GLY A 92 -4.51 17.80 -16.08
C GLY A 92 -3.61 17.01 -15.11
N PRO A 93 -3.27 17.53 -13.92
CA PRO A 93 -2.27 16.88 -13.06
C PRO A 93 -2.76 15.54 -12.51
N ILE A 94 -1.85 14.56 -12.43
CA ILE A 94 -2.12 13.24 -11.84
C ILE A 94 -1.25 13.07 -10.61
N MET A 95 -1.87 12.69 -9.48
CA MET A 95 -1.14 12.36 -8.25
C MET A 95 -1.00 10.85 -8.10
N ASN A 96 0.15 10.37 -7.63
CA ASN A 96 0.33 8.98 -7.21
C ASN A 96 0.26 8.84 -5.70
N PHE A 97 -0.39 7.78 -5.22
CA PHE A 97 -0.48 7.44 -3.80
C PHE A 97 -0.78 5.94 -3.61
N ALA A 98 -0.97 5.56 -2.36
CA ALA A 98 -1.40 4.22 -1.96
C ALA A 98 -2.18 4.28 -0.65
N TRP A 99 -3.20 3.42 -0.54
CA TRP A 99 -3.94 3.18 0.70
C TRP A 99 -3.44 1.92 1.38
N ILE A 100 -3.23 2.05 2.70
CA ILE A 100 -2.93 0.95 3.61
C ILE A 100 -4.14 0.80 4.52
N VAL A 101 -4.60 -0.44 4.65
CA VAL A 101 -5.69 -0.84 5.56
C VAL A 101 -5.19 -1.98 6.44
N VAL A 102 -5.39 -1.87 7.74
CA VAL A 102 -5.09 -2.93 8.71
C VAL A 102 -6.37 -3.31 9.43
N LEU A 103 -6.65 -4.60 9.53
CA LEU A 103 -7.76 -5.18 10.30
C LEU A 103 -7.18 -5.99 11.46
N ASP A 104 -7.87 -6.05 12.59
CA ASP A 104 -7.60 -7.05 13.64
C ASP A 104 -8.78 -8.00 13.88
N ARG A 105 -8.55 -9.00 14.74
CA ARG A 105 -9.56 -10.01 15.12
C ARG A 105 -10.78 -9.45 15.83
N HIS A 106 -10.71 -8.22 16.35
CA HIS A 106 -11.79 -7.57 17.09
C HIS A 106 -12.60 -6.61 16.22
N GLY A 107 -12.35 -6.60 14.91
CA GLY A 107 -13.05 -5.74 13.95
C GLY A 107 -12.56 -4.31 13.94
N ARG A 108 -11.43 -3.98 14.60
CA ARG A 108 -10.82 -2.65 14.49
C ARG A 108 -10.21 -2.48 13.12
N VAL A 109 -10.39 -1.28 12.55
CA VAL A 109 -9.90 -0.93 11.22
C VAL A 109 -9.00 0.28 11.34
N GLY A 110 -7.75 0.12 10.92
CA GLY A 110 -6.81 1.20 10.69
C GLY A 110 -6.69 1.49 9.21
N LYS A 111 -6.61 2.78 8.85
CA LYS A 111 -6.47 3.22 7.46
C LYS A 111 -5.50 4.38 7.42
N ALA A 112 -4.63 4.39 6.43
CA ALA A 112 -3.81 5.55 6.14
C ALA A 112 -3.46 5.59 4.66
N ARG A 113 -3.32 6.81 4.15
CA ARG A 113 -2.84 7.07 2.80
C ARG A 113 -1.38 7.50 2.90
N THR A 114 -0.59 7.07 1.94
CA THR A 114 0.76 7.64 1.74
C THR A 114 0.67 9.13 1.39
N ALA A 115 1.78 9.85 1.56
CA ALA A 115 1.89 11.20 1.05
C ALA A 115 1.75 11.19 -0.48
N ALA A 116 0.78 11.91 -1.02
CA ALA A 116 0.61 12.00 -2.47
C ALA A 116 1.67 12.91 -3.09
N TYR A 117 2.07 12.62 -4.33
CA TYR A 117 2.95 13.47 -5.12
C TYR A 117 2.52 13.49 -6.58
N TYR A 118 2.81 14.58 -7.28
CA TYR A 118 2.48 14.74 -8.69
C TYR A 118 3.44 13.92 -9.57
N LEU A 119 2.89 13.29 -10.59
CA LEU A 119 3.65 12.65 -11.65
C LEU A 119 4.11 13.68 -12.69
N ALA A 120 5.23 13.39 -13.35
CA ALA A 120 5.68 14.15 -14.51
C ALA A 120 4.68 14.00 -15.67
N GLU A 121 4.56 15.02 -16.52
CA GLU A 121 3.60 15.02 -17.63
C GLU A 121 3.87 13.88 -18.62
N GLU A 122 5.13 13.48 -18.80
CA GLU A 122 5.55 12.36 -19.63
C GLU A 122 4.91 11.04 -19.16
N THR A 123 4.87 10.80 -17.85
CA THR A 123 4.19 9.64 -17.24
C THR A 123 2.68 9.83 -17.29
N ALA A 124 2.18 11.04 -16.94
CA ALA A 124 0.75 11.34 -16.90
C ALA A 124 0.07 11.17 -18.26
N ALA A 125 0.71 11.61 -19.34
CA ALA A 125 0.22 11.43 -20.71
C ALA A 125 0.07 9.95 -21.09
N CYS A 126 0.99 9.09 -20.65
CA CYS A 126 0.87 7.64 -20.86
C CYS A 126 -0.33 7.05 -20.11
N LEU A 127 -0.54 7.48 -18.86
CA LEU A 127 -1.67 7.04 -18.03
C LEU A 127 -3.01 7.48 -18.63
N ARG A 128 -3.12 8.72 -19.16
CA ARG A 128 -4.34 9.19 -19.84
C ARG A 128 -4.66 8.39 -21.10
N ARG A 129 -3.66 7.73 -21.70
CA ARG A 129 -3.81 6.79 -22.83
C ARG A 129 -4.13 5.36 -22.40
N GLY A 130 -4.34 5.12 -21.11
CA GLY A 130 -4.72 3.81 -20.56
C GLY A 130 -3.56 2.88 -20.23
N MET A 131 -2.32 3.38 -20.22
CA MET A 131 -1.17 2.60 -19.76
C MET A 131 -1.17 2.48 -18.24
N GLU A 132 -0.66 1.38 -17.70
CA GLU A 132 -0.41 1.25 -16.25
C GLU A 132 0.81 2.05 -15.82
N LEU A 133 0.83 2.52 -14.57
CA LEU A 133 1.92 3.36 -14.05
C LEU A 133 3.30 2.70 -14.16
N GLY A 134 3.39 1.40 -13.87
CA GLY A 134 4.67 0.68 -13.96
C GLY A 134 5.24 0.64 -15.38
N ASP A 135 4.38 0.48 -16.38
CA ASP A 135 4.78 0.47 -17.79
C ASP A 135 5.09 1.88 -18.30
N ALA A 136 4.33 2.88 -17.85
CA ALA A 136 4.61 4.28 -18.13
C ALA A 136 5.98 4.70 -17.58
N ASP A 137 6.29 4.31 -16.34
CA ASP A 137 7.60 4.56 -15.73
C ASP A 137 8.73 3.86 -16.50
N ASN A 138 8.54 2.60 -16.92
CA ASN A 138 9.54 1.90 -17.75
C ASN A 138 9.84 2.67 -19.04
N LEU A 139 8.79 3.16 -19.70
CA LEU A 139 8.89 3.90 -20.96
C LEU A 139 9.60 5.25 -20.77
N VAL A 140 9.21 6.03 -19.77
CA VAL A 140 9.72 7.39 -19.55
C VAL A 140 11.15 7.39 -19.02
N PHE A 141 11.46 6.52 -18.06
CA PHE A 141 12.78 6.50 -17.43
C PHE A 141 13.78 5.58 -18.15
N GLY A 142 13.41 4.99 -19.29
CA GLY A 142 14.27 4.13 -20.11
C GLY A 142 14.78 2.88 -19.38
N GLN A 143 14.14 2.50 -18.27
CA GLN A 143 14.51 1.32 -17.50
C GLN A 143 13.68 0.13 -17.99
N THR A 144 14.33 -0.91 -18.50
CA THR A 144 13.66 -2.12 -18.98
C THR A 144 13.22 -3.08 -17.86
N ASN A 145 13.24 -2.64 -16.59
CA ASN A 145 12.84 -3.44 -15.43
C ASN A 145 12.62 -2.57 -14.16
N THR A 146 11.59 -1.72 -14.13
CA THR A 146 11.04 -1.15 -12.87
C THR A 146 10.40 -2.20 -11.95
N ARG A 147 10.56 -3.50 -12.26
CA ARG A 147 10.47 -4.59 -11.28
C ARG A 147 11.54 -4.52 -10.19
N SER A 148 12.53 -3.63 -10.31
CA SER A 148 13.32 -3.19 -9.16
C SER A 148 12.36 -2.52 -8.17
N GLY A 149 12.31 -2.95 -6.92
CA GLY A 149 11.29 -2.56 -5.92
C GLY A 149 11.22 -1.06 -5.56
N LYS A 150 11.83 -0.17 -6.34
CA LYS A 150 11.92 1.29 -6.18
C LYS A 150 10.57 1.99 -6.37
N GLY A 151 9.77 1.55 -7.34
CA GLY A 151 8.54 2.25 -7.77
C GLY A 151 8.80 3.67 -8.30
N SER A 152 7.74 4.38 -8.72
CA SER A 152 7.87 5.74 -9.27
C SER A 152 8.47 6.73 -8.26
N VAL A 153 8.23 6.53 -6.96
CA VAL A 153 8.78 7.37 -5.90
C VAL A 153 10.31 7.27 -5.84
N GLY A 154 10.88 6.06 -5.98
CA GLY A 154 12.32 5.89 -6.04
C GLY A 154 12.93 6.49 -7.30
N LEU A 155 12.25 6.35 -8.46
CA LEU A 155 12.69 6.96 -9.72
C LEU A 155 12.73 8.50 -9.67
N LEU A 156 11.74 9.11 -9.02
CA LEU A 156 11.59 10.57 -8.96
C LEU A 156 12.39 11.22 -7.82
N THR A 157 12.90 10.43 -6.87
CA THR A 157 13.65 10.94 -5.71
C THR A 157 15.10 10.46 -5.68
N ASP A 158 15.60 9.87 -6.77
CA ASP A 158 16.92 9.23 -6.82
C ASP A 158 17.14 8.26 -5.65
N ASP A 159 16.12 7.45 -5.35
CA ASP A 159 16.06 6.48 -4.24
C ASP A 159 16.22 7.07 -2.82
N VAL A 160 16.15 8.39 -2.65
CA VAL A 160 16.09 9.01 -1.29
C VAL A 160 14.86 8.50 -0.54
N ILE A 161 13.75 8.25 -1.24
CA ILE A 161 12.59 7.52 -0.73
C ILE A 161 12.30 6.34 -1.67
N ASP A 162 12.57 5.13 -1.21
CA ASP A 162 12.15 3.92 -1.92
C ASP A 162 10.70 3.52 -1.59
N ARG A 163 10.15 2.56 -2.34
CA ARG A 163 8.76 2.11 -2.16
C ARG A 163 8.51 1.43 -0.81
N THR A 164 9.51 0.75 -0.24
CA THR A 164 9.38 0.10 1.07
C THR A 164 9.23 1.14 2.17
N GLU A 165 10.10 2.14 2.21
CA GLU A 165 10.03 3.25 3.17
C GLU A 165 8.78 4.12 2.96
N TYR A 166 8.43 4.37 1.70
CA TYR A 166 7.20 5.08 1.35
C TYR A 166 5.95 4.40 1.94
N TYR A 167 5.84 3.08 1.81
CA TYR A 167 4.75 2.31 2.40
C TYR A 167 4.89 2.15 3.92
N ARG A 168 6.11 2.02 4.46
CA ARG A 168 6.37 1.86 5.90
C ARG A 168 5.71 2.98 6.71
N HIS A 169 5.86 4.24 6.28
CA HIS A 169 5.24 5.38 6.96
C HIS A 169 3.73 5.26 7.03
N ALA A 170 3.07 4.90 5.93
CA ALA A 170 1.62 4.72 5.92
C ALA A 170 1.16 3.50 6.73
N VAL A 171 1.95 2.41 6.79
CA VAL A 171 1.67 1.28 7.69
C VAL A 171 1.70 1.74 9.15
N ILE A 172 2.70 2.53 9.55
CA ILE A 172 2.80 3.08 10.92
C ILE A 172 1.55 3.91 11.26
N LEU A 173 1.11 4.77 10.33
CA LEU A 173 -0.08 5.59 10.51
C LEU A 173 -1.37 4.73 10.57
N ALA A 174 -1.49 3.71 9.72
CA ALA A 174 -2.62 2.79 9.77
C ALA A 174 -2.65 2.00 11.09
N LEU A 175 -1.53 1.89 11.82
CA LEU A 175 -1.48 1.21 13.11
C LEU A 175 -1.92 2.06 14.32
N ILE A 176 -2.23 3.35 14.11
CA ILE A 176 -2.63 4.28 15.18
C ILE A 176 -3.77 3.73 16.06
N PRO A 177 -4.87 3.15 15.52
CA PRO A 177 -5.95 2.61 16.36
C PRO A 177 -5.55 1.42 17.24
N PHE A 178 -4.54 0.65 16.83
CA PHE A 178 -4.08 -0.53 17.56
C PHE A 178 -3.06 -0.18 18.63
N LYS A 179 -2.29 0.90 18.42
CA LYS A 179 -1.40 1.50 19.42
C LYS A 179 -2.19 2.18 20.54
N ASN A 180 -3.27 2.87 20.20
CA ASN A 180 -4.06 3.68 21.13
C ASN A 180 -5.37 2.99 21.52
N LYS A 181 -5.27 1.83 22.17
CA LYS A 181 -6.42 0.92 22.43
C LYS A 181 -7.54 1.51 23.30
N THR A 182 -7.28 2.61 24.01
CA THR A 182 -8.25 3.28 24.88
C THR A 182 -9.03 4.37 24.18
N LEU A 183 -8.70 4.69 22.92
CA LEU A 183 -9.37 5.72 22.13
C LEU A 183 -10.30 5.09 21.10
N THR A 184 -11.37 5.82 20.77
CA THR A 184 -12.34 5.44 19.73
C THR A 184 -11.96 6.10 18.41
N PHE A 185 -11.94 5.32 17.35
CA PHE A 185 -11.73 5.77 15.97
C PHE A 185 -12.97 5.37 15.16
N VAL A 186 -13.54 6.31 14.41
CA VAL A 186 -14.76 6.11 13.58
C VAL A 186 -14.42 6.19 12.09
#